data_AF-N4UBX0-F1
#
_entry.id   AF-N4UBX0-F1
#
_cell.length_a   1.000
_cell.length_b   1.000
_cell.length_c   1.000
_cell.angle_alpha   90.00
_cell.angle_beta   90.00
_cell.angle_gamma   90.00
#
_symmetry.space_group_name_H-M   'P 1'
#
loop_
_entity.id
_entity.type
_entity.pdbx_description
1 polymer ?
#
loop_
_entity_poly.entity_id
_entity_poly.type
_entity_poly.pdbx_seq_one_letter_code
_entity_poly.pdbx_strand_id
1 'polypeptide(L)'
;MVNGKSQESREYSVKWDDVDEIVFNSFWQFVYTGDYDTPEPLRPTRKTSGREDHKSDWPNVSATETESESESESEPEAQAQAVQKSLLWDSFLRRRESPHEVIDIIDKPQKGQANPFVHHARVFTLANRYGVKRLAEVSHGKLHHDLVDLERQDMDSKNVVELVRYAFEELVPDQLRDLVVHFSACVVERIWGDKIFQELLEKHGILSEALIRRLLCRLAEPPSRIYEG
;
A
#
# COMPACT_ATOMS: atom_id res chain seq x y z
N MET A 1 2.13 -6.68 -34.24
CA MET A 1 2.67 -5.88 -33.12
C MET A 1 2.86 -4.45 -33.58
N VAL A 2 2.94 -3.49 -32.65
CA VAL A 2 2.54 -2.09 -32.88
C VAL A 2 3.66 -1.25 -33.52
N ASN A 3 3.60 -1.05 -34.84
CA ASN A 3 4.36 0.00 -35.54
C ASN A 3 3.62 1.35 -35.47
N GLY A 4 3.28 1.78 -34.25
CA GLY A 4 2.73 3.11 -34.00
C GLY A 4 3.84 4.15 -34.10
N LYS A 5 3.60 5.23 -34.86
CA LYS A 5 4.56 6.35 -34.99
C LYS A 5 4.53 7.27 -33.75
N SER A 6 4.58 6.73 -32.55
CA SER A 6 4.69 7.53 -31.33
C SER A 6 6.06 8.22 -31.27
N GLN A 7 6.11 9.39 -30.64
CA GLN A 7 7.35 10.13 -30.43
C GLN A 7 8.29 9.32 -29.49
N GLU A 8 7.73 8.73 -28.45
CA GLU A 8 8.38 7.83 -27.49
C GLU A 8 9.16 6.69 -28.17
N SER A 9 8.57 5.99 -29.13
CA SER A 9 9.23 4.89 -29.85
C SER A 9 10.34 5.35 -30.81
N ARG A 10 10.43 6.66 -31.10
CA ARG A 10 11.54 7.26 -31.87
C ARG A 10 12.64 7.81 -30.96
N GLU A 11 12.28 8.27 -29.77
CA GLU A 11 13.19 8.82 -28.77
C GLU A 11 13.75 7.74 -27.81
N TYR A 12 13.24 6.50 -27.90
CA TYR A 12 13.57 5.38 -27.01
C TYR A 12 13.41 5.70 -25.51
N SER A 13 12.57 6.69 -25.20
CA SER A 13 12.30 7.18 -23.85
C SER A 13 10.85 7.63 -23.75
N VAL A 14 10.31 7.57 -22.53
CA VAL A 14 8.97 8.06 -22.20
C VAL A 14 9.13 9.06 -21.07
N LYS A 15 8.45 10.20 -21.16
CA LYS A 15 8.37 11.18 -20.07
C LYS A 15 7.07 11.00 -19.32
N TRP A 16 7.16 10.85 -18.00
CA TRP A 16 6.02 10.74 -17.10
C TRP A 16 6.01 11.96 -16.18
N ASP A 17 5.58 13.10 -16.71
CA ASP A 17 5.49 14.37 -15.96
C ASP A 17 4.36 14.34 -14.90
N ASP A 18 3.45 13.37 -15.00
CA ASP A 18 2.24 13.18 -14.18
C ASP A 18 2.29 11.95 -13.27
N VAL A 19 3.44 11.29 -13.12
CA VAL A 19 3.59 10.08 -12.30
C VAL A 19 4.54 10.35 -11.12
N ASP A 20 3.99 10.31 -9.91
CA ASP A 20 4.76 10.41 -8.67
C ASP A 20 5.85 9.32 -8.57
N GLU A 21 6.99 9.69 -7.98
CA GLU A 21 8.16 8.81 -7.76
C GLU A 21 7.80 7.47 -7.10
N ILE A 22 6.89 7.47 -6.12
CA ILE A 22 6.43 6.25 -5.44
C ILE A 22 5.70 5.32 -6.42
N VAL A 23 4.89 5.86 -7.34
CA VAL A 23 4.16 5.07 -8.35
C VAL A 23 5.12 4.54 -9.43
N PHE A 24 6.11 5.34 -9.82
CA PHE A 24 7.20 4.92 -10.71
C PHE A 24 8.02 3.77 -10.10
N ASN A 25 8.37 3.86 -8.82
CA ASN A 25 9.10 2.81 -8.11
C ASN A 25 8.30 1.51 -8.02
N SER A 26 7.00 1.57 -7.69
CA SER A 26 6.13 0.39 -7.68
C SER A 26 5.96 -0.26 -9.06
N PHE A 27 5.95 0.52 -10.15
CA PHE A 27 5.99 -0.03 -11.50
C PHE A 27 7.25 -0.87 -11.74
N TRP A 28 8.44 -0.37 -11.35
CA TRP A 28 9.69 -1.11 -11.53
C TRP A 28 9.82 -2.31 -10.59
N GLN A 29 9.38 -2.20 -9.33
CA GLN A 29 9.27 -3.34 -8.42
C GLN A 29 8.46 -4.47 -9.07
N PHE A 30 7.32 -4.15 -9.70
CA PHE A 30 6.51 -5.13 -10.41
C PHE A 30 7.21 -5.73 -11.62
N VAL A 31 7.92 -4.92 -12.43
CA VAL A 31 8.67 -5.42 -13.59
C VAL A 31 9.73 -6.46 -13.19
N TYR A 32 10.41 -6.26 -12.06
CA TYR A 32 11.47 -7.16 -11.59
C TYR A 32 10.98 -8.34 -10.74
N THR A 33 9.95 -8.16 -9.90
CA THR A 33 9.53 -9.20 -8.93
C THR A 33 8.19 -9.86 -9.27
N GLY A 34 7.39 -9.24 -10.14
CA GLY A 34 6.00 -9.62 -10.40
C GLY A 34 4.98 -9.06 -9.40
N ASP A 35 5.42 -8.28 -8.41
CA ASP A 35 4.55 -7.57 -7.45
C ASP A 35 5.20 -6.23 -6.98
N TYR A 36 4.52 -5.43 -6.18
CA TYR A 36 5.04 -4.17 -5.62
C TYR A 36 4.55 -3.92 -4.19
N ASP A 37 5.33 -3.18 -3.40
CA ASP A 37 5.02 -2.93 -1.99
C ASP A 37 3.96 -1.83 -1.81
N THR A 38 3.07 -1.99 -0.83
CA THR A 38 2.11 -0.94 -0.43
C THR A 38 2.82 0.07 0.49
N PRO A 39 2.72 1.40 0.25
CA PRO A 39 3.32 2.40 1.12
C PRO A 39 2.67 2.35 2.52
N GLU A 40 3.48 2.38 3.58
CA GLU A 40 2.97 2.26 4.95
C GLU A 40 2.08 3.44 5.35
N PRO A 41 0.83 3.20 5.82
CA PRO A 41 0.01 4.24 6.44
C PRO A 41 0.60 4.62 7.82
N LEU A 42 0.62 5.91 8.14
CA LEU A 42 1.13 6.35 9.45
C LEU A 42 0.30 5.77 10.60
N ARG A 43 0.96 5.03 11.49
CA ARG A 43 0.42 4.76 12.82
C ARG A 43 0.30 6.08 13.59
N PRO A 44 -0.79 6.35 14.33
CA PRO A 44 -0.91 7.57 15.12
C PRO A 44 0.24 7.68 16.13
N THR A 45 1.09 8.68 15.96
CA THR A 45 2.17 8.97 16.91
C THR A 45 1.55 9.45 18.22
N ARG A 46 1.42 8.52 19.18
CA ARG A 46 1.08 8.83 20.57
C ARG A 46 2.14 9.79 21.10
N LYS A 47 1.79 11.09 21.18
CA LYS A 47 2.68 12.13 21.71
C LYS A 47 3.08 11.79 23.14
N THR A 48 4.29 11.28 23.31
CA THR A 48 4.96 11.21 24.61
C THR A 48 5.36 12.62 25.02
N SER A 49 4.41 13.33 25.64
CA SER A 49 4.71 14.54 26.40
C SER A 49 5.76 14.21 27.44
N GLY A 50 6.97 14.76 27.31
CA GLY A 50 7.97 14.65 28.36
C GLY A 50 7.57 15.47 29.59
N ARG A 51 7.92 14.98 30.79
CA ARG A 51 8.48 15.79 31.88
C ARG A 51 9.06 14.92 33.01
N GLU A 52 10.37 15.08 33.22
CA GLU A 52 11.18 15.05 34.45
C GLU A 52 10.85 14.10 35.62
N ASP A 53 11.92 13.37 36.02
CA ASP A 53 12.37 13.04 37.38
C ASP A 53 11.47 12.28 38.37
N HIS A 54 11.94 11.08 38.75
CA HIS A 54 12.13 10.77 40.18
C HIS A 54 13.32 9.82 40.40
N LYS A 55 14.12 10.16 41.41
CA LYS A 55 15.32 9.46 41.92
C LYS A 55 14.92 8.30 42.84
N SER A 56 15.74 7.24 42.94
CA SER A 56 16.21 6.63 44.22
C SER A 56 16.84 5.23 44.08
N ASP A 57 18.10 5.14 44.51
CA ASP A 57 18.72 4.20 45.45
C ASP A 57 18.52 2.66 45.36
N TRP A 58 19.67 1.96 45.27
CA TRP A 58 19.89 0.50 45.42
C TRP A 58 20.08 0.12 46.90
N PRO A 59 19.88 -1.15 47.33
CA PRO A 59 20.99 -2.13 47.31
C PRO A 59 20.58 -3.62 47.04
N ASN A 60 21.44 -4.41 46.39
CA ASN A 60 22.22 -5.56 46.91
C ASN A 60 21.39 -6.63 47.70
N VAL A 61 21.45 -7.96 47.50
CA VAL A 61 22.55 -8.93 47.32
C VAL A 61 22.03 -10.19 46.52
N SER A 62 22.68 -11.34 46.28
CA SER A 62 23.99 -11.96 46.63
C SER A 62 24.33 -13.12 45.66
N ALA A 63 25.64 -13.44 45.48
CA ALA A 63 26.21 -14.80 45.29
C ALA A 63 25.85 -15.63 44.03
N THR A 64 26.73 -16.47 43.44
CA THR A 64 28.18 -16.78 43.63
C THR A 64 28.67 -17.59 42.41
N GLU A 65 29.95 -17.42 42.03
CA GLU A 65 30.85 -18.43 41.38
C GLU A 65 30.39 -19.06 40.03
N THR A 66 31.24 -19.32 39.04
CA THR A 66 32.58 -19.95 39.10
C THR A 66 33.39 -19.63 37.83
N GLU A 67 34.72 -19.71 37.90
CA GLU A 67 35.65 -19.55 36.77
C GLU A 67 35.62 -20.73 35.78
N SER A 68 35.94 -20.50 34.50
CA SER A 68 37.00 -21.24 33.75
C SER A 68 37.03 -20.89 32.26
N GLU A 69 38.23 -20.70 31.71
CA GLU A 69 38.51 -20.67 30.27
C GLU A 69 38.90 -22.08 29.78
N SER A 70 38.46 -22.50 28.59
CA SER A 70 39.29 -23.09 27.51
C SER A 70 38.48 -23.82 26.43
N GLU A 71 39.07 -23.89 25.23
CA GLU A 71 38.60 -24.51 23.98
C GLU A 71 38.73 -26.08 24.05
N SER A 72 38.25 -26.95 23.15
CA SER A 72 37.75 -26.83 21.77
C SER A 72 36.91 -28.07 21.32
N GLU A 73 36.15 -27.91 20.22
CA GLU A 73 35.77 -28.89 19.17
C GLU A 73 35.10 -30.26 19.47
N SER A 74 33.86 -30.43 18.97
CA SER A 74 33.47 -31.56 18.09
C SER A 74 32.02 -31.49 17.56
N GLU A 75 31.79 -30.85 16.39
CA GLU A 75 30.51 -30.94 15.64
C GLU A 75 30.70 -30.85 14.11
N PRO A 76 30.82 -31.97 13.36
CA PRO A 76 30.90 -31.91 11.90
C PRO A 76 29.54 -31.99 11.19
N GLU A 77 28.55 -32.71 11.73
CA GLU A 77 27.31 -33.03 10.99
C GLU A 77 26.20 -31.98 11.14
N ALA A 78 26.02 -31.38 12.32
CA ALA A 78 25.10 -30.26 12.51
C ALA A 78 25.55 -29.05 11.65
N GLN A 79 26.85 -28.82 11.59
CA GLN A 79 27.46 -27.80 10.74
C GLN A 79 27.24 -28.08 9.26
N ALA A 80 27.37 -29.33 8.78
CA ALA A 80 27.10 -29.66 7.38
C ALA A 80 25.65 -29.35 6.95
N GLN A 81 24.65 -29.60 7.82
CA GLN A 81 23.25 -29.26 7.52
C GLN A 81 22.97 -27.75 7.63
N ALA A 82 23.59 -27.06 8.59
CA ALA A 82 23.53 -25.60 8.70
C ALA A 82 24.15 -24.91 7.47
N VAL A 83 25.28 -25.42 6.98
CA VAL A 83 25.97 -24.96 5.77
C VAL A 83 25.16 -25.26 4.50
N GLN A 84 24.51 -26.42 4.38
CA GLN A 84 23.63 -26.66 3.24
C GLN A 84 22.38 -25.77 3.25
N LYS A 85 21.80 -25.49 4.43
CA LYS A 85 20.72 -24.49 4.57
C LYS A 85 21.20 -23.09 4.23
N SER A 86 22.38 -22.66 4.70
CA SER A 86 22.90 -21.33 4.37
C SER A 86 23.22 -21.22 2.88
N LEU A 87 23.78 -22.24 2.22
CA LEU A 87 24.05 -22.21 0.78
C LEU A 87 22.77 -22.20 -0.07
N LEU A 88 21.73 -22.92 0.32
CA LEU A 88 20.43 -22.86 -0.36
C LEU A 88 19.73 -21.52 -0.10
N TRP A 89 19.84 -20.97 1.11
CA TRP A 89 19.32 -19.64 1.45
C TRP A 89 20.08 -18.53 0.71
N ASP A 90 21.41 -18.61 0.61
CA ASP A 90 22.26 -17.77 -0.23
C ASP A 90 21.88 -17.88 -1.70
N SER A 91 21.53 -19.08 -2.19
CA SER A 91 21.08 -19.24 -3.58
C SER A 91 19.71 -18.62 -3.83
N PHE A 92 18.82 -18.64 -2.82
CA PHE A 92 17.51 -18.01 -2.84
C PHE A 92 17.62 -16.48 -2.75
N LEU A 93 18.51 -15.98 -1.88
CA LEU A 93 18.87 -14.57 -1.79
C LEU A 93 19.56 -14.09 -3.07
N ARG A 94 20.55 -14.79 -3.63
CA ARG A 94 21.17 -14.45 -4.93
C ARG A 94 20.22 -14.56 -6.12
N ARG A 95 19.09 -15.27 -6.00
CA ARG A 95 18.01 -15.24 -7.00
C ARG A 95 17.14 -13.98 -6.89
N ARG A 96 17.22 -13.27 -5.76
CA ARG A 96 16.54 -12.00 -5.45
C ARG A 96 17.50 -10.79 -5.50
N GLU A 97 18.79 -11.00 -5.29
CA GLU A 97 19.85 -9.99 -5.20
C GLU A 97 20.78 -10.03 -6.41
N SER A 98 20.42 -9.28 -7.45
CA SER A 98 21.43 -8.60 -8.27
C SER A 98 21.87 -7.33 -7.54
N PRO A 99 23.18 -7.06 -7.36
CA PRO A 99 23.62 -5.90 -6.62
C PRO A 99 23.47 -4.62 -7.45
N HIS A 100 22.83 -3.59 -6.91
CA HIS A 100 23.24 -2.20 -7.10
C HIS A 100 22.81 -1.34 -5.90
N GLU A 101 23.84 -0.91 -5.17
CA GLU A 101 23.98 0.39 -4.51
C GLU A 101 22.74 1.01 -3.86
N VAL A 102 22.77 1.00 -2.51
CA VAL A 102 22.24 2.11 -1.71
C VAL A 102 22.87 3.42 -2.20
N ILE A 103 22.18 4.08 -3.12
CA ILE A 103 22.31 5.52 -3.28
C ILE A 103 21.75 6.09 -1.97
N ASP A 104 22.57 6.80 -1.21
CA ASP A 104 22.12 7.68 -0.13
C ASP A 104 21.30 8.83 -0.74
N ILE A 105 20.07 8.51 -1.18
CA ILE A 105 19.03 9.49 -1.37
C ILE A 105 18.70 9.97 0.05
N ILE A 106 19.43 11.02 0.43
CA ILE A 106 19.26 11.93 1.56
C ILE A 106 18.04 11.56 2.42
N ASP A 107 18.24 11.37 3.72
CA ASP A 107 17.19 11.31 4.75
C ASP A 107 16.41 12.64 4.78
N LYS A 108 15.59 12.79 3.75
CA LYS A 108 14.68 13.84 3.44
C LYS A 108 13.36 13.20 3.81
N PRO A 109 12.68 13.64 4.88
CA PRO A 109 11.40 13.06 5.23
C PRO A 109 10.52 13.13 3.98
N GLN A 110 10.01 11.97 3.52
CA GLN A 110 9.12 11.90 2.36
C GLN A 110 7.89 12.76 2.69
N LYS A 111 7.91 14.01 2.22
CA LYS A 111 7.01 15.06 2.66
C LYS A 111 5.72 14.98 1.86
N GLY A 112 5.02 13.88 2.06
CA GLY A 112 3.82 13.48 1.34
C GLY A 112 3.49 12.05 1.72
N GLN A 113 2.79 11.88 2.84
CA GLN A 113 2.21 10.59 3.24
C GLN A 113 1.31 10.09 2.09
N ALA A 114 1.73 9.02 1.41
CA ALA A 114 0.95 8.47 0.32
C ALA A 114 -0.23 7.66 0.88
N ASN A 115 -1.44 8.15 0.65
CA ASN A 115 -2.67 7.39 0.87
C ASN A 115 -2.60 6.07 0.07
N PRO A 116 -2.71 4.89 0.72
CA PRO A 116 -2.48 3.60 0.08
C PRO A 116 -3.48 3.32 -1.05
N PHE A 117 -4.74 3.72 -0.86
CA PHE A 117 -5.78 3.55 -1.88
C PHE A 117 -5.49 4.40 -3.11
N VAL A 118 -5.13 5.67 -2.93
CA VAL A 118 -4.76 6.58 -4.03
C VAL A 118 -3.50 6.08 -4.73
N HIS A 119 -2.54 5.52 -3.99
CA HIS A 119 -1.35 4.90 -4.58
C HIS A 119 -1.72 3.70 -5.47
N HIS A 120 -2.49 2.74 -4.98
CA HIS A 120 -2.94 1.60 -5.80
C HIS A 120 -3.81 2.02 -7.00
N ALA A 121 -4.68 3.01 -6.82
CA ALA A 121 -5.48 3.61 -7.88
C ALA A 121 -4.61 4.29 -8.98
N ARG A 122 -3.50 4.92 -8.60
CA ARG A 122 -2.52 5.49 -9.54
C ARG A 122 -1.71 4.41 -10.27
N VAL A 123 -1.24 3.38 -9.57
CA VAL A 123 -0.56 2.23 -10.21
C VAL A 123 -1.52 1.53 -11.20
N PHE A 124 -2.80 1.37 -10.85
CA PHE A 124 -3.82 0.86 -11.75
C PHE A 124 -4.02 1.73 -12.99
N THR A 125 -4.16 3.05 -12.79
CA THR A 125 -4.34 4.01 -13.89
C THR A 125 -3.15 4.01 -14.84
N LEU A 126 -1.92 3.99 -14.31
CA LEU A 126 -0.68 3.86 -15.08
C LEU A 126 -0.66 2.55 -15.89
N ALA A 127 -0.95 1.43 -15.24
CA ALA A 127 -0.95 0.11 -15.87
C ALA A 127 -2.01 -0.01 -16.97
N ASN A 128 -3.18 0.59 -16.77
CA ASN A 128 -4.25 0.64 -17.77
C ASN A 128 -3.83 1.49 -18.97
N ARG A 129 -3.31 2.71 -18.74
CA ARG A 129 -2.80 3.64 -19.78
C ARG A 129 -1.75 3.00 -20.69
N TYR A 130 -0.83 2.22 -20.13
CA TYR A 130 0.23 1.55 -20.88
C TYR A 130 -0.09 0.09 -21.26
N GLY A 131 -1.30 -0.41 -20.97
CA GLY A 131 -1.75 -1.74 -21.35
C GLY A 131 -1.08 -2.91 -20.61
N VAL A 132 -0.47 -2.66 -19.45
CA VAL A 132 0.26 -3.65 -18.63
C VAL A 132 -0.74 -4.45 -17.78
N LYS A 133 -1.49 -5.34 -18.45
CA LYS A 133 -2.64 -6.06 -17.87
C LYS A 133 -2.39 -6.68 -16.50
N ARG A 134 -1.29 -7.43 -16.32
CA ARG A 134 -1.00 -8.08 -15.03
C ARG A 134 -0.78 -7.09 -13.89
N LEU A 135 -0.18 -5.92 -14.15
CA LEU A 135 -0.04 -4.87 -13.13
C LEU A 135 -1.40 -4.24 -12.82
N ALA A 136 -2.26 -4.04 -13.82
CA ALA A 136 -3.64 -3.57 -13.61
C ALA A 136 -4.45 -4.58 -12.77
N GLU A 137 -4.32 -5.88 -13.04
CA GLU A 137 -4.95 -6.95 -12.24
C GLU A 137 -4.48 -6.93 -10.78
N VAL A 138 -3.16 -6.88 -10.54
CA VAL A 138 -2.57 -6.84 -9.20
C VAL A 138 -2.96 -5.56 -8.44
N SER A 139 -2.85 -4.39 -9.07
CA SER A 139 -3.14 -3.11 -8.41
C SER A 139 -4.63 -2.91 -8.11
N HIS A 140 -5.51 -3.35 -9.01
CA HIS A 140 -6.95 -3.41 -8.73
C HIS A 140 -7.26 -4.40 -7.59
N GLY A 141 -6.62 -5.58 -7.59
CA GLY A 141 -6.80 -6.59 -6.54
C GLY A 141 -6.39 -6.08 -5.16
N LYS A 142 -5.23 -5.41 -5.06
CA LYS A 142 -4.76 -4.78 -3.82
C LYS A 142 -5.69 -3.66 -3.36
N LEU A 143 -6.06 -2.73 -4.24
CA LEU A 143 -7.04 -1.69 -3.91
C LEU A 143 -8.36 -2.27 -3.37
N HIS A 144 -8.92 -3.29 -4.02
CA HIS A 144 -10.15 -3.93 -3.58
C HIS A 144 -9.98 -4.63 -2.22
N HIS A 145 -8.86 -5.30 -1.99
CA HIS A 145 -8.57 -5.97 -0.71
C HIS A 145 -8.47 -4.95 0.44
N ASP A 146 -7.68 -3.89 0.26
CA ASP A 146 -7.48 -2.86 1.28
C ASP A 146 -8.78 -2.12 1.62
N LEU A 147 -9.65 -1.88 0.63
CA LEU A 147 -10.98 -1.28 0.84
C LEU A 147 -11.92 -2.20 1.63
N VAL A 148 -11.93 -3.50 1.35
CA VAL A 148 -12.72 -4.49 2.11
C VAL A 148 -12.21 -4.59 3.54
N ASP A 149 -10.89 -4.57 3.76
CA ASP A 149 -10.30 -4.61 5.10
C ASP A 149 -10.56 -3.31 5.88
N LEU A 150 -10.61 -2.16 5.20
CA LEU A 150 -10.98 -0.86 5.79
C LEU A 150 -12.44 -0.83 6.26
N GLU A 151 -13.37 -1.42 5.51
CA GLU A 151 -14.79 -1.48 5.91
C GLU A 151 -14.95 -2.14 7.29
N ARG A 152 -14.15 -3.18 7.55
CA ARG A 152 -14.12 -3.99 8.78
C ARG A 152 -13.41 -3.31 9.95
N GLN A 153 -12.75 -2.18 9.73
CA GLN A 153 -11.95 -1.45 10.72
C GLN A 153 -12.57 -0.08 11.08
N ASP A 154 -11.95 0.61 12.03
CA ASP A 154 -12.23 2.03 12.24
C ASP A 154 -11.66 2.81 11.04
N MET A 155 -12.54 3.44 10.27
CA MET A 155 -12.25 3.90 8.91
C MET A 155 -11.91 5.39 8.92
N ASP A 156 -10.69 5.72 8.49
CA ASP A 156 -10.29 7.11 8.26
C ASP A 156 -10.98 7.64 6.99
N SER A 157 -12.03 8.45 7.20
CA SER A 157 -12.83 9.05 6.12
C SER A 157 -11.98 9.80 5.12
N LYS A 158 -10.88 10.42 5.56
CA LYS A 158 -10.00 11.21 4.70
C LYS A 158 -9.42 10.36 3.58
N ASN A 159 -8.90 9.18 3.90
CA ASN A 159 -8.27 8.32 2.91
C ASN A 159 -9.27 7.86 1.83
N VAL A 160 -10.53 7.63 2.20
CA VAL A 160 -11.60 7.32 1.25
C VAL A 160 -11.98 8.55 0.42
N VAL A 161 -12.15 9.72 1.05
CA VAL A 161 -12.54 10.95 0.34
C VAL A 161 -11.46 11.41 -0.65
N GLU A 162 -10.18 11.20 -0.33
CA GLU A 162 -9.08 11.43 -1.26
C GLU A 162 -9.06 10.45 -2.45
N LEU A 163 -9.45 9.19 -2.24
CA LEU A 163 -9.64 8.22 -3.32
C LEU A 163 -10.80 8.64 -4.25
N VAL A 164 -11.91 9.13 -3.68
CA VAL A 164 -13.03 9.69 -4.45
C VAL A 164 -12.56 10.93 -5.23
N ARG A 165 -11.83 11.85 -4.59
CA ARG A 165 -11.22 13.01 -5.26
C ARG A 165 -10.40 12.57 -6.47
N TYR A 166 -9.45 11.66 -6.27
CA TYR A 166 -8.60 11.13 -7.34
C TYR A 166 -9.43 10.54 -8.51
N ALA A 167 -10.44 9.71 -8.22
CA ALA A 167 -11.24 9.05 -9.25
C ALA A 167 -12.10 10.01 -10.11
N PHE A 168 -12.39 11.23 -9.62
CA PHE A 168 -13.27 12.19 -10.29
C PHE A 168 -12.60 13.48 -10.75
N GLU A 169 -11.42 13.81 -10.23
CA GLU A 169 -10.59 14.93 -10.71
C GLU A 169 -9.58 14.48 -11.77
N GLU A 170 -9.11 13.23 -11.75
CA GLU A 170 -8.08 12.72 -12.67
C GLU A 170 -8.64 11.87 -13.83
N LEU A 171 -7.80 11.71 -14.87
CA LEU A 171 -8.06 10.86 -16.03
C LEU A 171 -7.84 9.38 -15.70
N VAL A 172 -8.78 8.80 -14.95
CA VAL A 172 -8.77 7.39 -14.54
C VAL A 172 -9.64 6.50 -15.45
N PRO A 173 -9.41 5.17 -15.49
CA PRO A 173 -10.28 4.23 -16.21
C PRO A 173 -11.65 4.07 -15.51
N ASP A 174 -12.71 3.86 -16.28
CA ASP A 174 -14.07 3.76 -15.74
C ASP A 174 -14.24 2.61 -14.73
N GLN A 175 -13.50 1.51 -14.90
CA GLN A 175 -13.43 0.38 -13.96
C GLN A 175 -13.04 0.82 -12.53
N LEU A 176 -12.14 1.80 -12.42
CA LEU A 176 -11.74 2.36 -11.12
C LEU A 176 -12.84 3.29 -10.57
N ARG A 177 -13.50 4.09 -11.41
CA ARG A 177 -14.63 4.93 -10.99
C ARG A 177 -15.78 4.08 -10.46
N ASP A 178 -16.14 3.01 -11.16
CA ASP A 178 -17.21 2.09 -10.77
C ASP A 178 -16.90 1.41 -9.42
N LEU A 179 -15.66 0.96 -9.20
CA LEU A 179 -15.21 0.43 -7.92
C LEU A 179 -15.33 1.46 -6.79
N VAL A 180 -14.81 2.67 -7.01
CA VAL A 180 -14.80 3.75 -6.01
C VAL A 180 -16.21 4.24 -5.70
N VAL A 181 -17.10 4.38 -6.69
CA VAL A 181 -18.52 4.71 -6.48
C VAL A 181 -19.23 3.59 -5.72
N HIS A 182 -19.00 2.33 -6.08
CA HIS A 182 -19.62 1.21 -5.39
C HIS A 182 -19.21 1.18 -3.90
N PHE A 183 -17.91 1.28 -3.61
CA PHE A 183 -17.42 1.30 -2.23
C PHE A 183 -17.94 2.52 -1.47
N SER A 184 -17.89 3.72 -2.09
CA SER A 184 -18.43 4.95 -1.49
C SER A 184 -19.92 4.83 -1.18
N ALA A 185 -20.69 4.10 -2.00
CA ALA A 185 -22.09 3.80 -1.73
C ALA A 185 -22.28 2.86 -0.54
N CYS A 186 -21.34 1.94 -0.25
CA CYS A 186 -21.40 1.07 0.92
C CYS A 186 -21.07 1.81 2.22
N VAL A 187 -20.15 2.78 2.17
CA VAL A 187 -19.69 3.54 3.37
C VAL A 187 -20.24 4.97 3.46
N VAL A 188 -21.25 5.34 2.65
CA VAL A 188 -21.71 6.73 2.52
C VAL A 188 -22.09 7.33 3.87
N GLU A 189 -22.75 6.56 4.72
CA GLU A 189 -23.20 6.97 6.06
C GLU A 189 -22.04 7.34 7.00
N ARG A 190 -20.84 6.81 6.74
CA ARG A 190 -19.61 7.09 7.50
C ARG A 190 -18.85 8.30 6.93
N ILE A 191 -18.79 8.46 5.60
CA ILE A 191 -18.06 9.56 4.95
C ILE A 191 -18.88 10.85 4.75
N TRP A 192 -20.21 10.80 4.87
CA TRP A 192 -21.11 11.94 4.64
C TRP A 192 -20.80 13.17 5.51
N GLY A 193 -20.22 12.97 6.70
CA GLY A 193 -19.81 14.06 7.60
C GLY A 193 -18.61 14.88 7.12
N ASP A 194 -17.87 14.40 6.11
CA ASP A 194 -16.72 15.10 5.56
C ASP A 194 -17.14 16.19 4.56
N LYS A 195 -16.71 17.43 4.79
CA LYS A 195 -17.04 18.58 3.92
C LYS A 195 -16.44 18.44 2.53
N ILE A 196 -15.24 17.86 2.41
CA ILE A 196 -14.57 17.69 1.12
C ILE A 196 -15.37 16.70 0.25
N PHE A 197 -16.01 15.70 0.87
CA PHE A 197 -16.90 14.78 0.16
C PHE A 197 -18.16 15.48 -0.36
N GLN A 198 -18.77 16.37 0.44
CA GLN A 198 -19.93 17.16 0.02
C GLN A 198 -19.57 18.12 -1.12
N GLU A 199 -18.43 18.82 -1.03
CA GLU A 199 -17.90 19.69 -2.09
C GLU A 199 -17.64 18.91 -3.39
N LEU A 200 -17.14 17.67 -3.31
CA LEU A 200 -16.95 16.80 -4.48
C LEU A 200 -18.29 16.40 -5.13
N LEU A 201 -19.33 16.13 -4.35
CA LEU A 201 -20.67 15.82 -4.86
C LEU A 201 -21.30 17.02 -5.58
N GLU A 202 -21.14 18.22 -5.04
CA GLU A 202 -21.61 19.47 -5.66
C GLU A 202 -20.85 19.77 -6.96
N LYS A 203 -19.53 19.58 -6.96
CA LYS A 203 -18.64 19.84 -8.10
C LYS A 203 -18.82 18.81 -9.24
N HIS A 204 -18.98 17.53 -8.91
CA HIS A 204 -19.01 16.44 -9.88
C HIS A 204 -20.40 15.79 -9.95
N GLY A 205 -21.30 16.37 -10.75
CA GLY A 205 -22.65 15.83 -10.95
C GLY A 205 -22.71 14.35 -11.36
N ILE A 206 -21.69 13.84 -12.07
CA ILE A 206 -21.56 12.42 -12.45
C ILE A 206 -21.34 11.52 -11.22
N LEU A 207 -20.52 11.95 -10.25
CA LEU A 207 -20.34 11.24 -8.97
C LEU A 207 -21.68 11.19 -8.22
N SER A 208 -22.37 12.33 -8.11
CA SER A 208 -23.67 12.43 -7.46
C SER A 208 -24.72 11.52 -8.11
N GLU A 209 -24.83 11.52 -9.43
CA GLU A 209 -25.76 10.65 -10.16
C GLU A 209 -25.44 9.16 -9.94
N ALA A 210 -24.17 8.77 -10.08
CA ALA A 210 -23.74 7.37 -9.94
C ALA A 210 -23.92 6.86 -8.50
N LEU A 211 -23.62 7.70 -7.50
CA LEU A 211 -23.83 7.40 -6.09
C LEU A 211 -25.32 7.25 -5.77
N ILE A 212 -26.17 8.20 -6.19
CA ILE A 212 -27.63 8.12 -5.99
C ILE A 212 -28.20 6.85 -6.62
N ARG A 213 -27.79 6.50 -7.85
CA ARG A 213 -28.20 5.23 -8.49
C ARG A 213 -27.83 4.02 -7.64
N ARG A 214 -26.61 3.98 -7.08
CA ARG A 214 -26.18 2.84 -6.25
C ARG A 214 -26.88 2.78 -4.89
N LEU A 215 -27.21 3.93 -4.30
CA LEU A 215 -28.01 4.00 -3.07
C LEU A 215 -29.47 3.58 -3.32
N LEU A 216 -30.06 3.91 -4.47
CA LEU A 216 -31.38 3.40 -4.87
C LEU A 216 -31.38 1.88 -5.03
N CYS A 217 -30.30 1.28 -5.58
CA CYS A 217 -30.14 -0.17 -5.60
C CYS A 217 -30.10 -0.76 -4.16
N ARG A 218 -29.30 -0.19 -3.26
CA ARG A 218 -29.23 -0.62 -1.84
C ARG A 218 -30.60 -0.57 -1.12
N LEU A 219 -31.47 0.38 -1.48
CA LEU A 219 -32.82 0.50 -0.92
C LEU A 219 -33.85 -0.43 -1.58
N ALA A 220 -33.60 -0.84 -2.82
CA ALA A 220 -34.47 -1.75 -3.58
C ALA A 220 -34.21 -3.23 -3.27
N GLU A 221 -33.03 -3.56 -2.73
CA GLU A 221 -32.72 -4.89 -2.20
C GLU A 221 -33.55 -5.12 -0.91
N PRO A 222 -34.54 -6.04 -0.92
CA PRO A 222 -35.24 -6.39 0.31
C PRO A 222 -34.23 -7.00 1.28
N PRO A 223 -34.34 -6.77 2.60
CA PRO A 223 -33.41 -7.34 3.56
C PRO A 223 -33.38 -8.85 3.40
N SER A 224 -32.24 -9.36 2.94
CA SER A 224 -31.95 -10.79 2.80
C SER A 224 -32.40 -11.48 4.08
N ARG A 225 -33.33 -12.42 3.95
CA ARG A 225 -34.00 -13.05 5.10
C ARG A 225 -32.94 -13.54 6.09
N ILE A 226 -32.81 -12.84 7.21
CA ILE A 226 -32.28 -13.42 8.43
C ILE A 226 -33.32 -14.47 8.81
N TYR A 227 -33.13 -15.71 8.33
CA TYR A 227 -33.60 -17.00 8.86
C TYR A 227 -33.31 -18.10 7.82
N GLU A 228 -32.31 -18.94 8.10
CA GLU A 228 -32.43 -20.40 8.15
C GLU A 228 -31.10 -21.02 8.61
N GLY A 229 -31.12 -21.84 9.68
CA GLY A 229 -29.97 -22.59 10.22
C GLY A 229 -29.57 -22.21 11.64
#